data_AF-A0A3L7WX04-F1
#
_entry.id   AF-A0A3L7WX04-F1
#
_cell.length_a   1.000
_cell.length_b   1.000
_cell.length_c   1.000
_cell.angle_alpha   90.00
_cell.angle_beta   90.00
_cell.angle_gamma   90.00
#
_symmetry.space_group_name_H-M   'P 1'
#
loop_
_entity.id
_entity.type
_entity.pdbx_description
1 polymer ?
#
loop_
_entity_poly.entity_id
_entity_poly.type
_entity_poly.pdbx_seq_one_letter_code
_entity_poly.pdbx_strand_id
1 'polypeptide(L)' 'MESTFARRNTGIEHFQVWSRADLAERLPEADVLVVSGFWQNSLLEKATKLRFIQSIGAGVDQFD' A
#
# COMPACT_ATOMS: atom_id res chain seq x y z
N MET A 1 5.44 5.81 -9.99
CA MET A 1 5.56 4.34 -10.01
C MET A 1 4.36 3.71 -10.71
N GLU A 2 3.17 4.26 -10.47
CA GLU A 2 1.91 3.94 -11.16
C GLU A 2 2.06 3.83 -12.69
N SER A 3 2.56 4.86 -13.37
CA SER A 3 2.72 4.86 -14.83
C SER A 3 3.59 3.72 -15.36
N THR A 4 4.61 3.30 -14.60
CA THR A 4 5.44 2.15 -14.96
C THR A 4 4.71 0.82 -14.75
N PHE A 5 3.89 0.71 -13.70
CA PHE A 5 3.06 -0.48 -13.47
C PHE A 5 1.96 -0.62 -14.52
N ALA A 6 1.27 0.48 -14.86
CA ALA A 6 0.25 0.52 -15.91
C ALA A 6 0.75 -0.04 -17.25
N ARG A 7 2.01 0.26 -17.61
CA ARG A 7 2.65 -0.27 -18.83
C ARG A 7 2.77 -1.80 -18.88
N ARG A 8 2.66 -2.50 -17.74
CA ARG A 8 2.68 -3.96 -17.69
C ARG A 8 1.38 -4.59 -18.19
N ASN A 9 0.30 -3.80 -18.33
CA ASN A 9 -1.00 -4.23 -18.85
C ASN A 9 -1.53 -5.52 -18.18
N THR A 10 -1.47 -5.56 -16.86
CA THR A 10 -1.81 -6.77 -16.06
C THR A 10 -3.31 -6.96 -15.86
N GLY A 11 -4.13 -5.94 -16.15
CA GLY A 11 -5.55 -5.91 -15.80
C GLY A 11 -5.82 -5.72 -14.30
N ILE A 12 -4.79 -5.46 -13.50
CA ILE A 12 -4.89 -5.25 -12.05
C ILE A 12 -5.18 -3.78 -11.77
N GLU A 13 -6.26 -3.51 -11.05
CA GLU A 13 -6.55 -2.18 -10.51
C GLU A 13 -5.43 -1.75 -9.56
N HIS A 14 -4.93 -0.54 -9.77
CA HIS A 14 -3.82 0.00 -8.98
C HIS A 14 -3.96 1.51 -8.86
N PHE A 15 -3.43 2.05 -7.78
CA PHE A 15 -3.36 3.48 -7.53
C PHE A 15 -2.11 3.80 -6.69
N GLN A 16 -1.71 5.07 -6.68
CA GLN A 16 -0.58 5.54 -5.88
C GLN A 16 -1.00 6.71 -4.99
N VAL A 17 -0.60 6.63 -3.71
CA VAL A 17 -0.81 7.70 -2.71
C VAL A 17 0.54 8.13 -2.13
N TRP A 18 0.60 9.37 -1.64
CA TRP A 18 1.85 9.98 -1.17
C TRP A 18 1.77 10.55 0.25
N SER A 19 0.61 10.46 0.90
CA SER A 19 0.41 10.92 2.28
C SER A 19 -0.21 9.82 3.15
N ARG A 20 -0.03 9.93 4.47
CA ARG A 20 -0.65 9.02 5.44
C ARG A 20 -2.18 9.14 5.44
N ALA A 21 -2.71 10.34 5.22
CA ALA A 21 -4.14 10.58 5.17
C ALA A 21 -4.76 9.85 3.98
N ASP A 22 -4.20 10.04 2.79
CA ASP A 22 -4.66 9.37 1.57
C ASP A 22 -4.51 7.86 1.67
N LEU A 23 -3.42 7.37 2.27
CA LEU A 23 -3.25 5.94 2.55
C LEU A 23 -4.39 5.43 3.43
N ALA A 24 -4.65 6.07 4.57
CA ALA A 24 -5.70 5.65 5.48
C ALA A 24 -7.11 5.69 4.87
N GLU A 25 -7.36 6.61 3.93
CA GLU A 25 -8.63 6.74 3.21
C GLU A 25 -8.82 5.65 2.15
N ARG A 26 -7.76 5.34 1.39
CA ARG A 26 -7.83 4.40 0.25
C ARG A 26 -7.51 2.95 0.63
N LEU A 27 -6.87 2.71 1.77
CA LEU A 27 -6.50 1.37 2.23
C LEU A 27 -7.66 0.35 2.31
N PRO A 28 -8.91 0.72 2.67
CA PRO A 28 -10.04 -0.20 2.65
C PRO A 28 -10.34 -0.81 1.26
N GLU A 29 -9.89 -0.18 0.18
CA GLU A 29 -10.07 -0.66 -1.19
C GLU A 29 -9.01 -1.69 -1.61
N ALA A 30 -7.86 -1.74 -0.95
CA ALA A 30 -6.69 -2.46 -1.42
C ALA A 30 -6.54 -3.86 -0.79
N ASP A 31 -6.37 -4.89 -1.64
CA ASP A 31 -5.98 -6.24 -1.20
C ASP A 31 -4.46 -6.35 -0.94
N VAL A 32 -3.65 -5.56 -1.65
CA VAL A 32 -2.19 -5.57 -1.59
C VAL A 32 -1.65 -4.15 -1.40
N LEU A 33 -0.79 -3.97 -0.39
CA LEU A 33 -0.08 -2.71 -0.14
C LEU A 33 1.42 -2.88 -0.42
N VAL A 34 1.96 -2.08 -1.34
CA VAL A 34 3.40 -2.01 -1.61
C VAL A 34 3.93 -0.69 -1.05
N VAL A 35 4.91 -0.73 -0.14
CA VAL A 35 5.21 0.45 0.69
C VAL A 35 6.69 0.56 1.08
N SER A 36 7.19 1.80 1.21
CA SER A 36 8.54 2.11 1.72
C SER A 36 8.55 2.76 3.11
N GLY A 37 7.39 3.05 3.69
CA GLY A 37 7.21 3.81 4.94
C GLY A 37 5.72 3.91 5.30
N PHE A 38 5.33 4.81 6.20
CA PHE A 38 3.92 5.12 6.55
C PHE A 38 3.06 4.02 7.18
N TRP A 39 3.44 2.74 7.10
CA TRP A 39 2.72 1.67 7.78
C TRP A 39 2.82 1.84 9.30
N GLN A 40 1.69 1.59 9.97
CA GLN A 40 1.54 1.54 11.42
C GLN A 40 0.39 0.57 11.72
N ASN A 41 0.50 -0.26 12.76
CA ASN A 41 -0.49 -1.28 13.08
C ASN A 41 -1.92 -0.75 13.25
N SER A 42 -2.10 0.51 13.66
CA SER A 42 -3.43 1.14 13.75
C SER A 42 -4.15 1.28 12.40
N LEU A 43 -3.45 1.17 11.27
CA LEU A 43 -4.08 1.11 9.95
C LEU A 43 -4.84 -0.20 9.72
N LEU A 44 -4.54 -1.27 10.46
CA LEU A 44 -5.25 -2.56 10.35
C LEU A 44 -6.74 -2.41 10.63
N GLU A 45 -7.15 -1.47 11.48
CA GLU A 45 -8.56 -1.20 11.77
C GLU A 45 -9.35 -0.76 10.53
N LYS A 46 -8.67 -0.13 9.57
CA LYS A 46 -9.27 0.34 8.31
C LYS A 46 -8.99 -0.59 7.13
N ALA A 47 -7.99 -1.46 7.24
CA ALA A 47 -7.48 -2.30 6.18
C ALA A 47 -8.34 -3.55 5.93
N THR A 48 -9.67 -3.38 5.77
CA THR A 48 -10.65 -4.49 5.78
C THR A 48 -10.46 -5.52 4.67
N LYS A 49 -9.81 -5.15 3.57
CA LYS A 49 -9.51 -6.06 2.44
C LYS A 49 -8.05 -6.51 2.39
N LEU A 50 -7.17 -5.93 3.20
CA LEU A 50 -5.74 -6.10 3.06
C LEU A 50 -5.34 -7.54 3.40
N ARG A 51 -4.68 -8.21 2.45
CA ARG A 51 -4.20 -9.60 2.60
C ARG A 51 -2.68 -9.68 2.61
N PHE A 52 -2.02 -8.69 2.01
CA PHE A 52 -0.57 -8.72 1.82
C PHE A 52 0.05 -7.33 1.86
N ILE A 53 1.14 -7.21 2.61
CA ILE A 53 1.97 -6.00 2.69
C ILE A 53 3.36 -6.37 2.20
N GLN A 54 3.85 -5.64 1.20
CA GLN A 54 5.20 -5.77 0.67
C GLN A 54 6.00 -4.51 0.96
N SER A 55 7.03 -4.65 1.80
CA SER A 55 8.07 -3.62 1.92
C SER A 55 8.93 -3.58 0.66
N ILE A 56 9.23 -2.39 0.16
CA ILE A 56 10.21 -2.19 -0.94
C ILE A 56 11.62 -1.90 -0.43
N GLY A 57 11.80 -1.76 0.89
CA GLY A 57 13.09 -1.60 1.55
C GLY A 57 13.64 -2.92 2.09
N ALA A 58 14.94 -2.94 2.38
CA ALA A 58 15.62 -4.10 2.98
C ALA A 58 15.30 -4.28 4.48
N GLY A 59 14.90 -3.20 5.16
CA GLY A 59 14.51 -3.22 6.57
C GLY A 59 12.99 -3.14 6.73
N VAL A 60 12.49 -3.76 7.79
CA VAL A 60 11.12 -3.60 8.28
C VAL A 60 11.06 -2.92 9.64
N ASP A 61 12.22 -2.55 10.22
CA ASP A 61 12.34 -1.98 11.56
C ASP A 61 11.61 -0.64 11.72
N GLN A 62 11.33 0.06 10.61
CA GLN A 62 10.53 1.29 10.59
C GLN A 62 9.01 1.06 10.65
N PHE A 63 8.58 -0.20 10.66
CA PHE A 63 7.17 -0.59 10.75
C PHE A 63 6.87 -1.11 12.15
N ASP A 64 5.72 -0.69 12.68
CA ASP A 64 5.12 -1.22 13.90
C ASP A 64 4.40 -2.54 13.60
#